data_AF-A0A962XB22-F1
#
_entry.id   AF-A0A962XB22-F1
#
_cell.length_a   1.000
_cell.length_b   1.000
_cell.length_c   1.000
_cell.angle_alpha   90.00
_cell.angle_beta   90.00
_cell.angle_gamma   90.00
#
_symmetry.space_group_name_H-M   'P 1'
#
loop_
_entity.id
_entity.type
_entity.pdbx_description
1 polymer ?
#
loop_
_entity_poly.entity_id
_entity_poly.type
_entity_poly.pdbx_seq_one_letter_code
_entity_poly.pdbx_strand_id
1 'polypeptide(L)'
;MRRVSQILWALTCIMLINGCAQLERAGSGPDPSRDLGTGAARPSTPILSNDPGFIEERARQAYETGRWDVAEGYYLQWMRLKPTDDRPWFELGNLYAEQGRLASAERAYREALRRRDDARTLHNLGLTQVKLGVGALRESQQRLPKDDPARQETYEFLRALLETVLP
;
A
#
# COMPACT_ATOMS: atom_id res chain seq x y z
N MET A 1 -20.91 -45.96 14.72
CA MET A 1 -22.35 -46.11 14.42
C MET A 1 -23.14 -46.06 15.74
N ARG A 2 -23.94 -45.00 15.95
CA ARG A 2 -25.20 -44.92 16.73
C ARG A 2 -25.47 -43.43 17.08
N ARG A 3 -26.12 -42.71 16.14
CA ARG A 3 -27.49 -42.17 16.27
C ARG A 3 -27.50 -40.96 17.25
N VAL A 4 -27.55 -39.69 16.85
CA VAL A 4 -28.42 -39.01 15.85
C VAL A 4 -29.72 -39.78 15.62
N SER A 5 -30.51 -39.86 16.68
CA SER A 5 -31.93 -40.22 16.70
C SER A 5 -32.30 -40.13 18.19
N GLN A 6 -32.78 -38.99 18.68
CA GLN A 6 -34.19 -38.87 18.98
C GLN A 6 -34.56 -37.38 19.09
N ILE A 7 -34.96 -36.82 17.95
CA ILE A 7 -35.97 -35.76 17.89
C ILE A 7 -37.30 -36.46 18.17
N LEU A 8 -37.68 -36.50 19.44
CA LEU A 8 -38.96 -36.92 20.01
C LEU A 8 -38.69 -36.61 21.48
N TRP A 9 -39.09 -35.48 22.04
CA TRP A 9 -40.47 -35.12 22.31
C TRP A 9 -40.66 -33.61 22.14
N ALA A 10 -41.27 -33.22 21.03
CA ALA A 10 -42.16 -32.07 21.08
C ALA A 10 -43.26 -32.35 22.11
N LEU A 11 -43.83 -31.30 22.68
CA LEU A 11 -45.07 -31.29 23.45
C LEU A 11 -44.94 -31.73 24.92
N THR A 12 -44.46 -30.81 25.75
CA THR A 12 -45.16 -30.52 27.01
C THR A 12 -45.29 -29.01 27.20
N CYS A 13 -46.51 -28.54 26.89
CA CYS A 13 -47.28 -27.52 27.62
C CYS A 13 -46.63 -26.14 27.79
N ILE A 14 -47.01 -25.10 27.02
CA ILE A 14 -48.32 -24.41 27.11
C ILE A 14 -48.79 -24.28 28.57
N MET A 15 -48.49 -23.14 29.19
CA MET A 15 -49.14 -22.47 30.33
C MET A 15 -48.10 -21.47 30.88
N LEU A 16 -48.26 -20.14 30.95
CA LEU A 16 -49.45 -19.33 31.18
C LEU A 16 -49.31 -17.97 30.48
N ILE A 17 -50.30 -17.68 29.65
CA ILE A 17 -50.81 -16.33 29.40
C ILE A 17 -51.71 -15.98 30.59
N ASN A 18 -51.48 -14.86 31.27
CA ASN A 18 -52.52 -13.90 31.67
C ASN A 18 -52.05 -12.85 32.70
N GLY A 19 -52.57 -11.62 32.52
CA GLY A 19 -52.57 -10.53 33.51
C GLY A 19 -51.78 -9.31 33.01
N CYS A 20 -52.28 -8.50 32.08
CA CYS A 20 -53.39 -7.53 32.15
C CYS A 20 -53.15 -6.34 33.10
N ALA A 21 -53.16 -5.14 32.46
CA ALA A 21 -53.61 -3.84 32.94
C ALA A 21 -52.73 -2.96 33.85
N GLN A 22 -52.36 -1.78 33.29
CA GLN A 22 -52.54 -0.39 33.77
C GLN A 22 -51.42 0.46 33.13
N LEU A 23 -51.63 1.38 32.16
CA LEU A 23 -52.50 2.56 32.06
C LEU A 23 -52.09 3.68 33.04
N GLU A 24 -51.07 4.46 32.67
CA GLU A 24 -50.86 5.81 33.22
C GLU A 24 -50.52 6.83 32.13
N ARG A 25 -51.52 7.69 31.90
CA ARG A 25 -51.50 9.14 31.69
C ARG A 25 -50.55 9.75 30.66
N ALA A 26 -51.20 10.26 29.62
CA ALA A 26 -50.81 11.42 28.85
C ALA A 26 -50.47 12.63 29.74
N GLY A 27 -49.36 13.29 29.43
CA GLY A 27 -48.97 14.59 29.95
C GLY A 27 -48.12 15.35 28.92
N SER A 28 -48.72 16.40 28.34
CA SER A 28 -48.10 17.65 27.87
C SER A 28 -46.69 17.60 27.26
N GLY A 29 -46.60 17.78 25.94
CA GLY A 29 -45.32 17.84 25.21
C GLY A 29 -44.53 19.16 25.31
N PRO A 30 -43.30 19.19 24.78
CA PRO A 30 -42.63 20.42 24.36
C PRO A 30 -42.31 20.45 22.85
N ASP A 31 -42.76 21.51 22.20
CA ASP A 31 -42.20 22.31 21.08
C ASP A 31 -41.24 21.64 20.05
N PRO A 32 -41.60 21.55 18.74
CA PRO A 32 -40.72 21.00 17.68
C PRO A 32 -39.64 21.96 17.18
N SER A 33 -39.38 23.08 17.86
CA SER A 33 -38.41 24.10 17.43
C SER A 33 -37.27 24.30 18.43
N ARG A 34 -36.36 23.32 18.53
CA ARG A 34 -35.03 23.57 19.10
C ARG A 34 -33.95 22.72 18.45
N ASP A 35 -33.48 23.26 17.35
CA ASP A 35 -32.21 22.98 16.70
C ASP A 35 -31.05 23.23 17.68
N LEU A 36 -30.12 22.28 17.80
CA LEU A 36 -28.69 22.51 18.06
C LEU A 36 -27.97 21.20 17.74
N GLY A 37 -27.53 21.13 16.48
CA GLY A 37 -26.82 20.00 15.90
C GLY A 37 -25.71 19.45 16.78
N THR A 38 -25.85 18.17 17.11
CA THR A 38 -24.73 17.32 17.49
C THR A 38 -23.69 17.38 16.38
N GLY A 39 -22.53 17.96 16.69
CA GLY A 39 -21.29 17.82 15.94
C GLY A 39 -20.82 16.37 15.97
N ALA A 40 -21.55 15.49 15.30
CA ALA A 40 -21.00 14.23 14.84
C ALA A 40 -20.13 14.58 13.64
N ALA A 41 -18.82 14.64 13.87
CA ALA A 41 -17.84 14.62 12.79
C ALA A 41 -18.23 13.47 11.85
N ARG A 42 -18.80 13.79 10.70
CA ARG A 42 -19.04 12.79 9.67
C ARG A 42 -17.67 12.17 9.40
N PRO A 43 -17.52 10.84 9.44
CA PRO A 43 -16.31 10.23 8.92
C PRO A 43 -16.18 10.74 7.50
N SER A 44 -15.11 11.49 7.22
CA SER A 44 -14.83 12.02 5.90
C SER A 44 -14.84 10.84 4.94
N THR A 45 -15.91 10.69 4.18
CA THR A 45 -15.94 9.76 3.05
C THR A 45 -14.70 10.07 2.23
N PRO A 46 -13.84 9.08 1.92
CA PRO A 46 -12.70 9.31 1.05
C PRO A 46 -13.23 9.98 -0.21
N ILE A 47 -12.81 11.22 -0.48
CA ILE A 47 -13.16 11.87 -1.73
C ILE A 47 -12.43 11.07 -2.79
N LEU A 48 -13.14 10.17 -3.48
CA LEU A 48 -12.65 9.50 -4.68
C LEU A 48 -12.69 10.53 -5.80
N SER A 49 -11.73 11.46 -5.76
CA SER A 49 -11.54 12.44 -6.82
C SER A 49 -10.66 11.85 -7.90
N ASN A 50 -11.11 11.93 -9.15
CA ASN A 50 -10.28 11.66 -10.32
C ASN A 50 -9.51 12.90 -10.78
N ASP A 51 -9.50 13.98 -9.98
CA ASP A 51 -8.64 15.13 -10.23
C ASP A 51 -7.16 14.70 -10.15
N PRO A 52 -6.36 14.89 -11.22
CA PRO A 52 -4.95 14.52 -11.21
C PRO A 52 -4.16 15.20 -10.09
N GLY A 53 -4.49 16.44 -9.74
CA GLY A 53 -3.83 17.18 -8.66
C GLY A 53 -4.07 16.55 -7.29
N PHE A 54 -5.31 16.17 -7.00
CA PHE A 54 -5.66 15.41 -5.79
C PHE A 54 -4.89 14.09 -5.70
N ILE A 55 -4.82 13.33 -6.79
CA ILE A 55 -4.14 12.01 -6.79
C ILE A 55 -2.63 12.17 -6.58
N GLU A 56 -2.01 13.13 -7.27
CA GLU A 56 -0.58 13.47 -7.09
C GLU A 56 -0.30 13.83 -5.63
N GLU A 57 -1.11 14.72 -5.03
CA GLU A 57 -0.98 15.13 -3.64
C GLU A 57 -1.12 13.96 -2.66
N ARG A 58 -2.12 13.10 -2.86
CA ARG A 58 -2.34 11.92 -1.99
C ARG A 58 -1.23 10.89 -2.12
N ALA A 59 -0.71 10.68 -3.34
CA ALA A 59 0.41 9.77 -3.57
C ALA A 59 1.64 10.26 -2.80
N ARG A 60 1.99 11.55 -2.95
CA ARG A 60 3.12 12.18 -2.28
C ARG A 60 2.97 12.14 -0.76
N GLN A 61 1.80 12.49 -0.22
CA GLN A 61 1.53 12.40 1.22
C GLN A 61 1.70 10.97 1.75
N ALA A 62 1.19 9.98 1.02
CA ALA A 62 1.34 8.58 1.40
C ALA A 62 2.80 8.11 1.36
N TYR A 63 3.56 8.57 0.36
CA TYR A 63 5.00 8.30 0.24
C TYR A 63 5.77 8.86 1.44
N GLU A 64 5.59 10.16 1.74
CA GLU A 64 6.26 10.87 2.83
C GLU A 64 5.93 10.27 4.21
N THR A 65 4.74 9.70 4.37
CA THR A 65 4.30 9.04 5.62
C THR A 65 4.64 7.56 5.69
N GLY A 66 5.38 7.02 4.72
CA GLY A 66 5.80 5.62 4.70
C GLY A 66 4.67 4.62 4.37
N ARG A 67 3.48 5.09 4.00
CA ARG A 67 2.37 4.24 3.55
C ARG A 67 2.53 3.90 2.08
N TRP A 68 3.53 3.09 1.80
CA TRP A 68 3.99 2.86 0.44
C TRP A 68 3.00 2.09 -0.43
N ASP A 69 2.21 1.20 0.15
CA ASP A 69 1.10 0.51 -0.53
C ASP A 69 0.04 1.50 -1.03
N VAL A 70 -0.31 2.48 -0.20
CA VAL A 70 -1.25 3.55 -0.54
C VAL A 70 -0.65 4.45 -1.62
N ALA A 71 0.63 4.81 -1.51
CA ALA A 71 1.32 5.61 -2.52
C ALA A 71 1.37 4.91 -3.88
N GLU A 72 1.74 3.63 -3.91
CA GLU A 72 1.75 2.79 -5.11
C GLU A 72 0.35 2.78 -5.77
N GLY A 73 -0.71 2.61 -4.98
CA GLY A 73 -2.09 2.67 -5.46
C GLY A 73 -2.44 3.99 -6.16
N TYR A 74 -2.09 5.13 -5.56
CA TYR A 74 -2.34 6.43 -6.18
C TYR A 74 -1.47 6.70 -7.41
N TYR A 75 -0.18 6.31 -7.42
CA TYR A 75 0.65 6.43 -8.62
C TYR A 75 0.11 5.58 -9.78
N LEU A 76 -0.37 4.37 -9.51
CA LEU A 76 -1.01 3.52 -10.52
C LEU A 76 -2.33 4.15 -11.03
N GLN A 77 -3.09 4.81 -10.17
CA GLN A 77 -4.28 5.56 -10.59
C GLN A 77 -3.89 6.77 -11.47
N TRP A 78 -2.86 7.51 -11.09
CA TRP A 78 -2.34 8.64 -11.87
C TRP A 78 -1.91 8.19 -13.26
N MET A 79 -1.18 7.08 -13.36
CA MET A 79 -0.80 6.50 -14.66
C MET A 79 -1.98 6.16 -15.55
N ARG A 80 -3.11 5.70 -14.99
CA ARG A 80 -4.33 5.42 -15.76
C ARG A 80 -4.99 6.70 -16.28
N LEU A 81 -4.94 7.78 -15.51
CA LEU A 81 -5.51 9.07 -15.91
C LEU A 81 -4.64 9.82 -16.92
N LYS A 82 -3.32 9.71 -16.80
CA LYS A 82 -2.34 10.37 -17.68
C LYS A 82 -1.29 9.36 -18.16
N PRO A 83 -1.62 8.49 -19.15
CA PRO A 83 -0.75 7.39 -19.57
C PRO A 83 0.59 7.83 -20.20
N THR A 84 0.66 9.07 -20.68
CA THR A 84 1.85 9.69 -21.28
C THR A 84 2.70 10.46 -20.28
N ASP A 85 2.23 10.67 -19.04
CA ASP A 85 2.97 11.39 -18.01
C ASP A 85 4.09 10.51 -17.45
N ASP A 86 5.33 11.01 -17.48
CA ASP A 86 6.49 10.29 -16.96
C ASP A 86 6.57 10.31 -15.42
N ARG A 87 5.99 11.33 -14.79
CA ARG A 87 6.13 11.60 -13.35
C ARG A 87 5.70 10.42 -12.46
N PRO A 88 4.52 9.79 -12.64
CA PRO A 88 4.15 8.68 -11.76
C PRO A 88 5.03 7.44 -11.95
N TRP A 89 5.67 7.26 -13.12
CA TRP A 89 6.67 6.20 -13.31
C TRP A 89 7.97 6.51 -12.58
N PHE A 90 8.43 7.76 -12.62
CA PHE A 90 9.59 8.20 -11.87
C PHE A 90 9.37 8.01 -10.36
N GLU A 91 8.21 8.41 -9.84
CA GLU A 91 7.90 8.27 -8.41
C GLU A 91 7.72 6.81 -7.98
N LEU A 92 7.12 5.94 -8.81
CA LEU A 92 7.13 4.50 -8.56
C LEU A 92 8.55 3.93 -8.53
N GLY A 93 9.43 4.43 -9.40
CA GLY A 93 10.84 4.08 -9.38
C GLY A 93 11.50 4.40 -8.04
N ASN A 94 11.27 5.62 -7.52
CA ASN A 94 11.77 6.05 -6.21
C ASN A 94 11.21 5.16 -5.09
N LEU A 95 9.89 4.94 -5.08
CA LEU A 95 9.20 4.10 -4.10
C LEU A 95 9.75 2.68 -4.06
N TYR A 96 9.91 2.04 -5.21
CA TYR A 96 10.47 0.68 -5.28
C TYR A 96 11.94 0.64 -4.89
N ALA A 97 12.72 1.68 -5.22
CA ALA A 97 14.12 1.76 -4.83
C ALA A 97 14.27 1.87 -3.31
N GLU A 98 13.44 2.69 -2.66
CA GLU A 98 13.39 2.86 -1.21
C GLU A 98 12.99 1.55 -0.49
N GLN A 99 12.09 0.78 -1.11
CA GLN A 99 11.70 -0.56 -0.66
C GLN A 99 12.75 -1.65 -0.90
N GLY A 100 13.85 -1.35 -1.60
CA GLY A 100 14.81 -2.37 -2.04
C GLY A 100 14.28 -3.30 -3.15
N ARG A 101 13.11 -3.01 -3.73
CA ARG A 101 12.54 -3.73 -4.90
C ARG A 101 13.20 -3.25 -6.20
N LEU A 102 14.52 -3.41 -6.28
CA LEU A 102 15.35 -2.79 -7.31
C LEU A 102 14.96 -3.16 -8.75
N ALA A 103 14.51 -4.40 -9.00
CA ALA A 103 14.04 -4.80 -10.33
C ALA A 103 12.74 -4.09 -10.75
N SER A 104 11.84 -3.81 -9.80
CA SER A 104 10.63 -3.01 -10.07
C SER A 104 11.00 -1.54 -10.29
N ALA A 105 11.96 -1.02 -9.51
CA ALA A 105 12.48 0.33 -9.69
C ALA A 105 13.10 0.53 -11.08
N GLU A 106 13.97 -0.40 -11.51
CA GLU A 106 14.62 -0.34 -12.82
C GLU A 106 13.59 -0.28 -13.96
N ARG A 107 12.55 -1.12 -13.89
CA ARG A 107 11.45 -1.11 -14.86
C ARG A 107 10.71 0.23 -14.87
N ALA A 108 10.36 0.75 -13.70
CA ALA A 108 9.62 2.01 -13.59
C ALA A 108 10.43 3.20 -14.13
N TYR A 109 11.73 3.30 -13.81
CA TYR A 109 12.58 4.35 -14.37
C TYR A 109 12.75 4.24 -15.89
N ARG A 110 12.87 3.02 -16.44
CA ARG A 110 12.89 2.83 -17.91
C ARG A 110 11.58 3.29 -18.55
N GLU A 111 10.44 3.05 -17.92
CA GLU A 111 9.14 3.54 -18.41
C GLU A 111 9.02 5.07 -18.34
N ALA A 112 9.56 5.70 -17.30
CA ALA A 112 9.65 7.16 -17.23
C ALA A 112 10.51 7.72 -18.37
N LEU A 113 11.70 7.16 -18.60
CA LEU A 113 12.61 7.57 -19.67
C LEU A 113 12.05 7.35 -21.09
N ARG A 114 11.18 6.35 -21.27
CA ARG A 114 10.46 6.16 -22.54
C ARG A 114 9.50 7.31 -22.86
N ARG A 115 9.00 8.01 -21.85
CA ARG A 115 8.04 9.12 -21.97
C ARG A 115 8.74 10.47 -22.02
N ARG A 116 9.77 10.66 -21.21
CA ARG A 116 10.59 11.87 -21.18
C ARG A 116 12.03 11.51 -20.87
N ASP A 117 12.95 11.95 -21.73
CA ASP A 117 14.37 11.90 -21.41
C ASP A 117 14.67 12.90 -20.28
N ASP A 118 15.11 12.38 -19.14
CA ASP A 118 15.25 13.13 -17.89
C ASP A 118 16.50 12.67 -17.15
N ALA A 119 17.46 13.58 -16.98
CA ALA A 119 18.76 13.27 -16.41
C ALA A 119 18.69 12.76 -14.97
N ARG A 120 17.71 13.21 -14.17
CA ARG A 120 17.52 12.74 -12.80
C ARG A 120 17.02 11.30 -12.78
N THR A 121 16.07 10.98 -13.65
CA THR A 121 15.56 9.61 -13.83
C THR A 121 16.67 8.68 -14.29
N LEU A 122 17.51 9.12 -15.24
CA LEU A 122 18.67 8.36 -15.70
C LEU A 122 19.69 8.13 -14.59
N HIS A 123 19.97 9.15 -13.77
CA HIS A 123 20.83 9.02 -12.60
C HIS A 123 20.31 7.97 -11.61
N ASN A 124 19.02 8.02 -11.25
CA ASN A 124 18.40 7.06 -10.33
C ASN A 124 18.39 5.64 -10.90
N LEU A 125 18.17 5.50 -12.22
CA LEU A 125 18.29 4.22 -12.92
C LEU A 125 19.72 3.67 -12.81
N GLY A 126 20.74 4.51 -13.03
CA GLY A 126 22.15 4.12 -12.89
C GLY A 126 22.48 3.61 -11.48
N LEU A 127 22.07 4.34 -10.44
CA LEU A 127 22.25 3.90 -9.06
C LEU A 127 21.54 2.56 -8.79
N THR A 128 20.32 2.39 -9.31
CA THR A 128 19.55 1.15 -9.18
C THR A 128 20.26 -0.02 -9.85
N GLN A 129 20.84 0.19 -11.03
CA GLN A 129 21.58 -0.83 -11.78
C GLN A 129 22.88 -1.24 -11.10
N VAL A 130 23.61 -0.27 -10.52
CA VAL A 130 24.79 -0.59 -9.69
C VAL A 130 24.39 -1.47 -8.50
N LYS A 131 23.30 -1.12 -7.78
CA LYS A 131 22.81 -1.93 -6.67
C LYS A 131 22.41 -3.35 -7.09
N LEU A 132 21.73 -3.49 -8.23
CA LEU A 132 21.39 -4.80 -8.82
C LEU A 132 22.64 -5.61 -9.15
N GLY A 133 23.62 -5.00 -9.82
CA GLY A 133 24.89 -5.63 -10.18
C GLY A 133 25.67 -6.10 -8.96
N VAL A 134 25.76 -5.28 -7.91
CA VAL A 134 26.37 -5.66 -6.63
C VAL A 134 25.65 -6.86 -6.00
N GLY A 135 24.32 -6.88 -6.02
CA GLY A 135 23.51 -8.00 -5.53
C GLY A 135 23.82 -9.30 -6.28
N ALA A 136 23.83 -9.24 -7.61
CA ALA A 136 24.12 -10.39 -8.47
C ALA A 136 25.54 -10.93 -8.27
N LEU A 137 26.53 -10.03 -8.14
CA LEU A 137 27.92 -10.41 -7.86
C LEU A 137 28.06 -11.08 -6.49
N ARG A 138 27.41 -10.54 -5.44
CA ARG A 138 27.41 -11.18 -4.11
C ARG A 138 26.77 -12.56 -4.13
N GLU A 139 25.66 -12.72 -4.86
CA GLU A 139 25.03 -14.02 -5.02
C GLU A 139 25.94 -15.02 -5.75
N SER A 140 26.56 -14.60 -6.85
CA SER A 140 27.56 -15.41 -7.57
C SER A 140 28.69 -15.85 -6.64
N GLN A 141 29.29 -14.90 -5.92
CA GLN A 141 30.38 -15.16 -4.97
C GLN A 141 30.00 -16.18 -3.88
N GLN A 142 28.75 -16.14 -3.39
CA GLN A 142 28.27 -17.09 -2.38
C GLN A 142 28.14 -18.51 -2.94
N ARG A 143 27.76 -18.65 -4.22
CA ARG A 143 27.56 -19.94 -4.89
C ARG A 143 28.86 -20.56 -5.40
N LEU A 144 29.87 -19.75 -5.73
CA LEU A 144 31.16 -20.23 -6.23
C LEU A 144 31.93 -21.03 -5.16
N PRO A 145 32.66 -22.09 -5.56
CA PRO A 145 33.62 -22.78 -4.68
C PRO A 145 34.60 -21.81 -4.02
N LYS A 146 35.12 -22.18 -2.84
CA LYS A 146 36.01 -21.29 -2.07
C LYS A 146 37.35 -21.05 -2.75
N ASP A 147 37.82 -22.01 -3.53
CA ASP A 147 39.06 -22.02 -4.30
C ASP A 147 38.89 -21.49 -5.74
N ASP A 148 37.68 -21.10 -6.12
CA ASP A 148 37.42 -20.52 -7.44
C ASP A 148 38.02 -19.10 -7.54
N PRO A 149 38.90 -18.82 -8.52
CA PRO A 149 39.51 -17.50 -8.70
C PRO A 149 38.49 -16.36 -8.86
N ALA A 150 37.33 -16.62 -9.48
CA ALA A 150 36.29 -15.60 -9.69
C ALA A 150 35.69 -15.12 -8.37
N ARG A 151 35.77 -15.92 -7.30
CA ARG A 151 35.33 -15.52 -5.96
C ARG A 151 36.21 -14.41 -5.37
N GLN A 152 37.53 -14.50 -5.59
CA GLN A 152 38.49 -13.48 -5.16
C GLN A 152 38.39 -12.23 -6.03
N GLU A 153 38.29 -12.40 -7.35
CA GLU A 153 38.08 -11.29 -8.29
C GLU A 153 36.83 -10.48 -7.93
N THR A 154 35.71 -11.16 -7.64
CA THR A 154 34.47 -10.51 -7.23
C THR A 154 34.64 -9.73 -5.93
N TYR A 155 35.37 -10.28 -4.96
CA TYR A 155 35.64 -9.60 -3.69
C TYR A 155 36.43 -8.30 -3.91
N GLU A 156 37.49 -8.36 -4.72
CA GLU A 156 38.35 -7.21 -5.02
C GLU A 156 37.59 -6.12 -5.77
N PHE A 157 36.78 -6.51 -6.77
CA PHE A 157 35.93 -5.58 -7.50
C PHE A 157 34.93 -4.88 -6.57
N LEU A 158 34.20 -5.63 -5.74
CA LEU A 158 33.22 -5.07 -4.81
C LEU A 158 33.88 -4.16 -3.77
N ARG A 159 35.09 -4.52 -3.30
CA ARG A 159 35.87 -3.70 -2.39
C ARG A 159 36.25 -2.36 -3.04
N ALA A 160 36.84 -2.40 -4.24
CA ALA A 160 37.23 -1.20 -4.96
C ALA A 160 36.02 -0.28 -5.26
N LEU A 161 34.88 -0.86 -5.60
CA LEU A 161 33.64 -0.11 -5.80
C LEU A 161 33.19 0.60 -4.50
N LEU A 162 33.31 -0.05 -3.34
CA LEU A 162 32.96 0.59 -2.06
C LEU A 162 33.93 1.72 -1.68
N GLU A 163 35.23 1.51 -1.88
CA GLU A 163 36.27 2.51 -1.59
C GLU A 163 36.19 3.75 -2.51
N THR A 164 35.60 3.61 -3.69
CA THR A 164 35.45 4.72 -4.67
C THR A 164 34.12 5.46 -4.56
N VAL A 165 33.07 4.81 -4.04
CA VAL A 165 31.69 5.34 -4.03
C VAL A 165 31.27 5.85 -2.64
N LEU A 166 31.94 5.44 -1.57
CA LEU A 166 31.69 5.90 -0.20
C LEU A 166 32.92 6.67 0.30
N PRO A 167 32.82 7.99 0.62
CA PRO A 167 33.92 8.75 1.21
C PRO A 167 34.25 8.32 2.64
#